data_AF-A0A924NYH1-F1
#
_entry.id   AF-A0A924NYH1-F1
#
_cell.length_a   1.000
_cell.length_b   1.000
_cell.length_c   1.000
_cell.angle_alpha   90.00
_cell.angle_beta   90.00
_cell.angle_gamma   90.00
#
_symmetry.space_group_name_H-M   'P 1'
#
loop_
_entity.id
_entity.type
_entity.pdbx_description
1 polymer ?
#
loop_
_entity_poly.entity_id
_entity_poly.type
_entity_poly.pdbx_seq_one_letter_code
_entity_poly.pdbx_strand_id
1 'polypeptide(L)'
;MKKIFSAFGIFLLLATLSCSKSPVEPKPAEATKFPVPNWKADETGKYPATMTAVFSLPATLAASSQENDKLAAFVNDECRGVGEIVKFNNQNLFFVLIQGLPDENSSITIKYFSSKTAYMYQSQAVLTFLADGNYGTAEESKIVALTQVK
;
A
#
# COMPACT_ATOMS: atom_id res chain seq x y z
N MET A 1 71.75 -22.68 40.95
CA MET A 1 71.75 -21.81 42.16
C MET A 1 70.98 -20.55 41.77
N LYS A 2 69.90 -20.07 42.39
CA LYS A 2 69.40 -20.10 43.77
C LYS A 2 67.86 -20.25 43.74
N LYS A 3 67.31 -20.99 44.70
CA LYS A 3 65.89 -21.01 45.07
C LYS A 3 65.63 -19.87 46.04
N ILE A 4 64.50 -19.16 45.95
CA ILE A 4 63.81 -18.55 47.10
C ILE A 4 62.29 -18.64 46.88
N PHE A 5 61.64 -19.27 47.85
CA PHE A 5 60.19 -19.34 48.08
C PHE A 5 59.67 -18.02 48.67
N SER A 6 58.43 -17.62 48.36
CA SER A 6 57.51 -17.05 49.36
C SER A 6 56.07 -17.05 48.83
N ALA A 7 55.14 -17.27 49.75
CA ALA A 7 53.76 -17.70 49.56
C ALA A 7 52.72 -16.57 49.71
N PHE A 8 51.45 -17.00 49.60
CA PHE A 8 50.19 -16.37 50.01
C PHE A 8 49.45 -15.45 49.04
N GLY A 9 48.20 -15.84 48.75
CA GLY A 9 47.15 -14.91 48.32
C GLY A 9 46.06 -15.52 47.44
N ILE A 10 45.19 -16.36 48.01
CA ILE A 10 43.88 -16.68 47.43
C ILE A 10 43.05 -15.39 47.33
N PHE A 11 42.53 -15.04 46.15
CA PHE A 11 41.26 -14.31 46.07
C PHE A 11 40.43 -14.73 44.85
N LEU A 12 39.40 -15.51 45.18
CA LEU A 12 38.09 -15.68 44.57
C LEU A 12 37.76 -14.88 43.29
N LEU A 13 37.27 -15.65 42.31
CA LEU A 13 36.40 -15.30 41.17
C LEU A 13 35.67 -13.95 41.22
N LEU A 14 35.70 -13.23 40.09
CA LEU A 14 34.52 -12.61 39.48
C LEU A 14 34.80 -12.34 37.99
N ALA A 15 34.34 -13.27 37.14
CA ALA A 15 34.26 -13.05 35.71
C ALA A 15 33.18 -11.98 35.44
N THR A 16 33.58 -10.73 35.23
CA THR A 16 32.68 -9.74 34.68
C THR A 16 32.53 -10.02 33.19
N LEU A 17 31.51 -10.81 32.83
CA LEU A 17 30.86 -10.68 31.53
C LEU A 17 30.39 -9.22 31.42
N SER A 18 31.25 -8.37 30.86
CA SER A 18 30.82 -7.09 30.31
C SER A 18 30.02 -7.43 29.06
N CYS A 19 28.71 -7.67 29.25
CA CYS A 19 27.76 -7.67 28.16
C CYS A 19 27.86 -6.29 27.50
N SER A 20 28.42 -6.26 26.30
CA SER A 20 28.28 -5.16 25.35
C SER A 20 26.80 -4.88 25.18
N LYS A 21 26.28 -3.90 25.92
CA LYS A 21 24.94 -3.38 25.72
C LYS A 21 24.99 -2.64 24.39
N SER A 22 24.72 -3.36 23.30
CA SER A 22 24.54 -2.74 21.98
C SER A 22 23.53 -1.60 22.14
N PRO A 23 23.82 -0.40 21.62
CA PRO A 23 22.84 0.67 21.56
C PRO A 23 21.56 0.10 20.92
N VAL A 24 20.44 0.17 21.63
CA VAL A 24 19.14 -0.14 21.04
C VAL A 24 18.87 0.97 20.05
N GLU A 25 19.18 0.73 18.77
CA GLU A 25 18.70 1.58 17.69
C GLU A 25 17.17 1.68 17.82
N PRO A 26 16.58 2.88 17.76
CA PRO A 26 15.14 3.01 17.81
C PRO A 26 14.55 2.23 16.63
N LYS A 27 13.84 1.14 16.94
CA LYS A 27 13.08 0.35 15.96
C LYS A 27 12.27 1.34 15.11
N PRO A 28 12.53 1.45 13.80
CA PRO A 28 11.74 2.33 12.93
C PRO A 28 10.27 2.01 13.14
N ALA A 29 9.43 3.02 13.37
CA ALA A 29 8.00 2.81 13.62
C ALA A 29 7.45 1.88 12.53
N GLU A 30 7.00 0.68 12.94
CA GLU A 30 6.45 -0.30 12.00
C GLU A 30 5.20 0.32 11.36
N ALA A 31 5.18 0.37 10.03
CA ALA A 31 4.05 0.92 9.30
C ALA A 31 2.80 0.06 9.49
N THR A 32 1.64 0.71 9.60
CA THR A 32 0.34 0.07 9.82
C THR A 32 -0.01 -0.89 8.68
N LYS A 33 -0.35 -2.14 9.04
CA LYS A 33 -0.83 -3.17 8.12
C LYS A 33 -2.35 -3.26 8.15
N PHE A 34 -2.96 -3.53 7.01
CA PHE A 34 -4.39 -3.61 6.80
C PHE A 34 -4.79 -5.02 6.38
N PRO A 35 -6.00 -5.50 6.76
CA PRO A 35 -6.54 -6.72 6.19
C PRO A 35 -6.80 -6.54 4.69
N VAL A 36 -6.87 -7.64 3.94
CA VAL A 36 -7.26 -7.62 2.53
C VAL A 36 -8.66 -6.99 2.44
N PRO A 37 -8.84 -5.89 1.68
CA PRO A 37 -10.12 -5.23 1.61
C PRO A 37 -11.14 -6.05 0.81
N ASN A 38 -12.38 -6.06 1.29
CA ASN A 38 -13.54 -6.61 0.59
C ASN A 38 -14.35 -5.46 -0.04
N TRP A 39 -13.69 -4.62 -0.84
CA TRP A 39 -14.35 -3.54 -1.57
C TRP A 39 -15.33 -4.11 -2.58
N LYS A 40 -16.52 -3.52 -2.64
CA LYS A 40 -17.60 -3.89 -3.57
C LYS A 40 -18.37 -2.64 -3.96
N ALA A 41 -18.66 -2.53 -5.24
CA ALA A 41 -19.59 -1.52 -5.74
C ALA A 41 -21.04 -1.92 -5.42
N ASP A 42 -21.98 -1.00 -5.63
CA ASP A 42 -23.39 -1.30 -5.46
C ASP A 42 -23.87 -2.31 -6.51
N GLU A 43 -24.66 -3.29 -6.08
CA GLU A 43 -25.29 -4.29 -6.94
C GLU A 43 -26.82 -4.14 -6.97
N THR A 44 -27.37 -3.15 -6.26
CA THR A 44 -28.83 -2.93 -6.15
C THR A 44 -29.40 -2.11 -7.31
N GLY A 45 -28.54 -1.47 -8.11
CA GLY A 45 -28.95 -0.58 -9.20
C GLY A 45 -29.13 0.87 -8.76
N LYS A 46 -28.59 1.25 -7.59
CA LYS A 46 -28.60 2.62 -7.05
C LYS A 46 -27.96 3.62 -8.02
N TYR A 47 -27.02 3.16 -8.84
CA TYR A 47 -26.21 3.96 -9.75
C TYR A 47 -26.32 3.44 -11.17
N PRO A 48 -27.26 3.97 -11.97
CA PRO A 48 -27.57 3.43 -13.29
C PRO A 48 -26.59 3.90 -14.38
N ALA A 49 -25.80 4.95 -14.13
CA ALA A 49 -24.80 5.43 -15.08
C ALA A 49 -23.42 4.86 -14.74
N THR A 50 -22.52 4.82 -15.73
CA THR A 50 -21.14 4.38 -15.51
C THR A 50 -20.14 5.24 -16.25
N MET A 51 -18.87 5.16 -15.85
CA MET A 51 -17.74 5.65 -16.60
C MET A 51 -16.59 4.65 -16.51
N THR A 52 -15.69 4.67 -17.49
CA THR A 52 -14.52 3.78 -17.52
C THR A 52 -13.26 4.55 -17.16
N ALA A 53 -12.36 3.92 -16.40
CA ALA A 53 -11.06 4.49 -16.08
C ALA A 53 -9.96 3.42 -16.14
N VAL A 54 -8.79 3.78 -16.64
CA VAL A 54 -7.60 2.91 -16.67
C VAL A 54 -6.47 3.58 -15.91
N PHE A 55 -6.09 2.98 -14.77
CA PHE A 55 -5.02 3.50 -13.92
C PHE A 55 -3.75 2.66 -14.00
N SER A 56 -2.62 3.32 -13.83
CA SER A 56 -1.33 2.69 -13.53
C SER A 56 -0.78 3.23 -12.20
N LEU A 57 0.01 2.41 -11.52
CA LEU A 57 0.64 2.80 -10.26
C LEU A 57 1.86 3.69 -10.52
N PRO A 58 2.22 4.57 -9.57
CA PRO A 58 3.49 5.28 -9.62
C PRO A 58 4.65 4.26 -9.56
N ALA A 59 5.78 4.59 -10.21
CA ALA A 59 6.88 3.64 -10.44
C ALA A 59 7.34 2.90 -9.17
N THR A 60 7.36 3.57 -8.03
CA THR A 60 7.75 3.00 -6.73
C THR A 60 6.84 1.86 -6.27
N LEU A 61 5.53 1.95 -6.54
CA LEU A 61 4.55 0.91 -6.23
C LEU A 61 4.47 -0.13 -7.35
N ALA A 62 4.50 0.31 -8.61
CA ALA A 62 4.41 -0.53 -9.79
C ALA A 62 5.50 -1.63 -9.81
N ALA A 63 6.73 -1.30 -9.40
CA ALA A 63 7.85 -2.25 -9.34
C ALA A 63 7.61 -3.44 -8.39
N SER A 64 6.64 -3.33 -7.49
CA SER A 64 6.30 -4.37 -6.51
C SER A 64 4.87 -4.88 -6.64
N SER A 65 4.13 -4.43 -7.66
CA SER A 65 2.71 -4.80 -7.83
C SER A 65 2.56 -6.31 -8.09
N GLN A 66 1.53 -6.88 -7.48
CA GLN A 66 1.18 -8.30 -7.56
C GLN A 66 -0.23 -8.49 -8.12
N GLU A 67 -0.54 -9.68 -8.61
CA GLU A 67 -1.86 -10.04 -9.17
C GLU A 67 -2.98 -10.03 -8.11
N ASN A 68 -2.62 -10.15 -6.83
CA ASN A 68 -3.54 -10.11 -5.70
C ASN A 68 -3.63 -8.72 -5.03
N ASP A 69 -3.00 -7.71 -5.61
CA ASP A 69 -3.25 -6.33 -5.22
C ASP A 69 -4.69 -5.91 -5.53
N LYS A 70 -5.16 -4.83 -4.91
CA LYS A 70 -6.50 -4.30 -5.15
C LYS A 70 -6.45 -2.80 -5.37
N LEU A 71 -7.25 -2.31 -6.30
CA LEU A 71 -7.50 -0.89 -6.51
C LEU A 71 -9.00 -0.67 -6.63
N ALA A 72 -9.53 0.39 -6.04
CA ALA A 72 -10.94 0.74 -6.19
C ALA A 72 -11.14 2.25 -6.20
N ALA A 73 -12.18 2.68 -6.91
CA ALA A 73 -12.65 4.05 -6.96
C ALA A 73 -13.71 4.31 -5.91
N PHE A 74 -13.65 5.49 -5.29
CA PHE A 74 -14.55 5.91 -4.21
C PHE A 74 -15.09 7.31 -4.45
N VAL A 75 -16.37 7.49 -4.12
CA VAL A 75 -16.97 8.81 -3.88
C VAL A 75 -17.18 8.91 -2.37
N ASN A 76 -16.44 9.83 -1.73
CA ASN A 76 -16.27 9.83 -0.28
C ASN A 76 -15.78 8.44 0.21
N ASP A 77 -16.58 7.73 1.00
CA ASP A 77 -16.27 6.39 1.51
C ASP A 77 -17.00 5.25 0.79
N GLU A 78 -17.87 5.57 -0.18
CA GLU A 78 -18.61 4.57 -0.93
C GLU A 78 -17.77 4.07 -2.10
N CYS A 79 -17.54 2.76 -2.17
CA CYS A 79 -16.86 2.15 -3.31
C CYS A 79 -17.79 2.18 -4.52
N ARG A 80 -17.33 2.76 -5.62
CA ARG A 80 -18.10 2.94 -6.86
C ARG A 80 -17.60 2.08 -8.01
N GLY A 81 -16.48 1.39 -7.83
CA GLY A 81 -15.93 0.49 -8.82
C GLY A 81 -14.66 -0.17 -8.28
N VAL A 82 -14.51 -1.47 -8.52
CA VAL A 82 -13.30 -2.22 -8.21
C VAL A 82 -12.52 -2.41 -9.50
N GLY A 83 -11.21 -2.21 -9.44
CA GLY A 83 -10.33 -2.35 -10.59
C GLY A 83 -9.97 -3.81 -10.84
N GLU A 84 -10.15 -4.24 -12.08
CA GLU A 84 -9.61 -5.50 -12.62
C GLU A 84 -8.17 -5.28 -13.09
N ILE A 85 -7.27 -6.19 -12.73
CA ILE A 85 -5.87 -6.11 -13.13
C ILE A 85 -5.71 -6.73 -14.52
N VAL A 86 -5.16 -5.95 -15.45
CA VAL A 86 -4.79 -6.41 -16.79
C VAL A 86 -3.31 -6.13 -17.01
N LYS A 87 -2.57 -7.14 -17.48
CA LYS A 87 -1.14 -6.98 -17.80
C LYS A 87 -0.98 -6.45 -19.22
N PHE A 88 -0.37 -5.28 -19.36
CA PHE A 88 -0.10 -4.62 -20.63
C PHE A 88 1.36 -4.14 -20.64
N ASN A 89 2.14 -4.50 -21.66
CA ASN A 89 3.57 -4.16 -21.76
C ASN A 89 4.38 -4.41 -20.47
N ASN A 90 4.19 -5.58 -19.85
CA ASN A 90 4.81 -5.99 -18.58
C ASN A 90 4.44 -5.13 -17.35
N GLN A 91 3.42 -4.28 -17.44
CA GLN A 91 2.89 -3.49 -16.34
C GLN A 91 1.48 -3.94 -15.98
N ASN A 92 1.14 -3.89 -14.70
CA ASN A 92 -0.23 -4.07 -14.23
C ASN A 92 -0.99 -2.76 -14.41
N LEU A 93 -2.07 -2.79 -15.19
CA LEU A 93 -3.05 -1.73 -15.31
C LEU A 93 -4.32 -2.12 -14.55
N PHE A 94 -5.03 -1.12 -14.03
CA PHE A 94 -6.28 -1.32 -13.30
C PHE A 94 -7.43 -0.72 -14.09
N PHE A 95 -8.28 -1.58 -14.65
CA PHE A 95 -9.46 -1.20 -15.40
C PHE A 95 -10.64 -1.13 -14.45
N VAL A 96 -11.24 0.05 -14.31
CA VAL A 96 -12.31 0.31 -13.36
C VAL A 96 -13.56 0.74 -14.10
N LEU A 97 -14.67 0.05 -13.88
CA LEU A 97 -16.01 0.54 -14.21
C LEU A 97 -16.57 1.25 -12.97
N ILE A 98 -16.68 2.57 -13.05
CA ILE A 98 -17.11 3.41 -11.93
C ILE A 98 -18.58 3.74 -12.13
N GLN A 99 -19.40 3.43 -11.13
CA GLN A 99 -20.85 3.68 -11.14
C GLN A 99 -21.19 5.09 -10.67
N GLY A 100 -22.24 5.69 -11.24
CA GLY A 100 -22.67 7.07 -11.06
C GLY A 100 -24.19 7.28 -11.13
N LEU A 101 -24.64 8.49 -10.82
CA LEU A 101 -25.91 9.00 -11.35
C LEU A 101 -25.67 9.77 -12.67
N PRO A 102 -26.67 9.87 -13.57
CA PRO A 102 -26.50 10.55 -14.86
C PRO A 102 -25.99 11.99 -14.76
N ASP A 103 -26.50 12.76 -13.78
CA ASP A 103 -26.14 14.17 -13.57
C ASP A 103 -25.18 14.39 -12.38
N GLU A 104 -24.53 13.31 -11.90
CA GLU A 104 -23.57 13.38 -10.79
C GLU A 104 -22.25 14.02 -11.23
N ASN A 105 -21.70 14.87 -10.36
CA ASN A 105 -20.43 15.57 -10.53
C ASN A 105 -19.54 15.41 -9.27
N SER A 106 -19.59 14.22 -8.67
CA SER A 106 -18.80 13.86 -7.49
C SER A 106 -17.32 13.70 -7.83
N SER A 107 -16.45 14.15 -6.92
CA SER A 107 -15.02 13.88 -6.98
C SER A 107 -14.73 12.42 -6.64
N ILE A 108 -13.89 11.78 -7.44
CA ILE A 108 -13.47 10.39 -7.27
C ILE A 108 -12.07 10.34 -6.69
N THR A 109 -11.90 9.54 -5.64
CA THR A 109 -10.61 9.15 -5.06
C THR A 109 -10.33 7.68 -5.32
N ILE A 110 -9.07 7.29 -5.22
CA ILE A 110 -8.60 5.92 -5.42
C ILE A 110 -7.99 5.40 -4.13
N LYS A 111 -8.32 4.17 -3.76
CA LYS A 111 -7.59 3.41 -2.75
C LYS A 111 -6.88 2.24 -3.41
N TYR A 112 -5.66 1.96 -2.98
CA TYR A 112 -4.84 0.86 -3.45
C TYR A 112 -4.31 0.06 -2.26
N PHE A 113 -4.44 -1.25 -2.31
CA PHE A 113 -3.93 -2.20 -1.33
C PHE A 113 -2.81 -3.03 -1.97
N SER A 114 -1.63 -3.00 -1.35
CA SER A 114 -0.54 -3.89 -1.72
C SER A 114 -0.62 -5.17 -0.91
N SER A 115 -0.84 -6.28 -1.60
CA SER A 115 -0.89 -7.61 -1.00
C SER A 115 0.45 -8.08 -0.43
N LYS A 116 1.56 -7.58 -0.99
CA LYS A 116 2.93 -7.90 -0.59
C LYS A 116 3.27 -7.34 0.80
N THR A 117 2.86 -6.10 1.08
CA THR A 117 3.20 -5.40 2.33
C THR A 117 2.04 -5.31 3.31
N ALA A 118 0.81 -5.59 2.84
CA ALA A 118 -0.43 -5.30 3.52
C ALA A 118 -0.62 -3.80 3.82
N TYR A 119 -0.03 -2.90 3.03
CA TYR A 119 -0.22 -1.46 3.18
C TYR A 119 -1.37 -0.94 2.32
N MET A 120 -2.06 0.06 2.85
CA MET A 120 -3.10 0.81 2.17
C MET A 120 -2.55 2.16 1.70
N TYR A 121 -2.96 2.58 0.52
CA TYR A 121 -2.63 3.86 -0.07
C TYR A 121 -3.91 4.53 -0.56
N GLN A 122 -3.93 5.86 -0.54
CA GLN A 122 -5.04 6.65 -1.06
C GLN A 122 -4.55 7.84 -1.87
N SER A 123 -5.34 8.25 -2.85
CA SER A 123 -5.13 9.47 -3.60
C SER A 123 -5.92 10.64 -3.01
N GLN A 124 -5.57 11.86 -3.42
CA GLN A 124 -6.53 12.96 -3.44
C GLN A 124 -7.57 12.73 -4.56
N ALA A 125 -8.52 13.64 -4.74
CA ALA A 125 -9.42 13.59 -5.89
C ALA A 125 -8.61 13.57 -7.21
N VAL A 126 -8.89 12.60 -8.09
CA VAL A 126 -8.15 12.42 -9.35
C VAL A 126 -8.97 12.75 -10.60
N LEU A 127 -10.31 12.63 -10.51
CA LEU A 127 -11.25 13.05 -11.55
C LEU A 127 -12.62 13.37 -10.94
N THR A 128 -13.49 13.94 -11.76
CA THR A 128 -14.93 14.09 -11.45
C THR A 128 -15.70 13.05 -12.25
N PHE A 129 -16.74 12.47 -11.65
CA PHE A 129 -17.61 11.54 -12.37
C PHE A 129 -18.26 12.24 -13.58
N LEU A 130 -18.36 11.50 -14.69
CA LEU A 130 -19.05 11.92 -15.90
C LEU A 130 -19.70 10.70 -16.54
N ALA A 131 -21.03 10.70 -16.66
CA ALA A 131 -21.76 9.59 -17.29
C ALA A 131 -21.23 9.31 -18.71
N ASP A 132 -21.06 8.02 -19.01
CA ASP A 132 -20.48 7.49 -20.24
C ASP A 132 -19.04 7.99 -20.54
N GLY A 133 -18.39 8.57 -19.53
CA GLY A 133 -17.04 9.08 -19.63
C GLY A 133 -16.00 7.98 -19.80
N ASN A 134 -14.88 8.35 -20.41
CA ASN A 134 -13.67 7.54 -20.47
C ASN A 134 -12.48 8.32 -19.91
N TYR A 135 -11.75 7.72 -18.98
CA TYR A 135 -10.57 8.30 -18.34
C TYR A 135 -9.35 7.41 -18.51
N GLY A 136 -8.63 7.64 -19.60
CA GLY A 136 -7.45 6.86 -19.98
C GLY A 136 -7.78 5.57 -20.72
N THR A 137 -6.75 4.99 -21.32
CA THR A 137 -6.81 3.72 -22.07
C THR A 137 -5.68 2.80 -21.64
N ALA A 138 -5.54 1.63 -22.27
CA ALA A 138 -4.39 0.75 -22.03
C ALA A 138 -3.07 1.44 -22.43
N GLU A 139 -3.09 2.13 -23.57
CA GLU A 139 -1.95 2.85 -24.16
C GLU A 139 -1.67 4.16 -23.42
N GLU A 140 -2.71 4.85 -22.95
CA GLU A 140 -2.63 6.13 -22.25
C GLU A 140 -3.25 6.07 -20.84
N SER A 141 -2.81 5.08 -20.06
CA SER A 141 -3.26 4.92 -18.66
C SER A 141 -2.93 6.16 -17.82
N LYS A 142 -3.70 6.37 -16.75
CA LYS A 142 -3.51 7.52 -15.85
C LYS A 142 -2.76 7.09 -14.60
N ILE A 143 -1.57 7.65 -14.40
CA ILE A 143 -0.76 7.39 -13.20
C ILE A 143 -1.45 8.05 -12.01
N VAL A 144 -1.81 7.25 -11.00
CA VAL A 144 -2.45 7.76 -9.78
C VAL A 144 -1.41 8.17 -8.73
N ALA A 145 -1.49 9.41 -8.24
CA ALA A 145 -0.68 9.85 -7.11
C ALA A 145 -1.23 9.25 -5.80
N LEU A 146 -0.42 8.46 -5.10
CA LEU A 146 -0.83 7.68 -3.94
C LEU A 146 0.04 8.00 -2.72
N THR A 147 -0.61 8.20 -1.57
CA THR A 147 0.05 8.37 -0.27
C THR A 147 -0.34 7.22 0.65
N GLN A 148 0.64 6.67 1.38
CA GLN A 148 0.38 5.60 2.33
C GLN A 148 -0.52 6.09 3.47
N VAL A 149 -1.55 5.31 3.77
CA VAL A 149 -2.40 5.51 4.94
C VAL A 149 -1.61 5.08 6.18
N LYS A 150 -1.59 5.94 7.20
CA LYS A 150 -0.87 5.72 8.47
C LYS A 150 -1.79 5.09 9.50
#